data_AF-A0A1N6RBT3-F1
#
_entry.id   AF-A0A1N6RBT3-F1
#
_cell.length_a   1.000
_cell.length_b   1.000
_cell.length_c   1.000
_cell.angle_alpha   90.00
_cell.angle_beta   90.00
_cell.angle_gamma   90.00
#
_symmetry.space_group_name_H-M   'P 1'
#
loop_
_entity.id
_entity.type
_entity.pdbx_description
1 polymer ?
#
loop_
_entity_poly.entity_id
_entity_poly.type
_entity_poly.pdbx_seq_one_letter_code
_entity_poly.pdbx_strand_id
1 'polypeptide(L)'
;MSGIIRVTPAELREMAARYNNESGQVQDLVGRLDTMRNQLQDMWEGSSSQAFIAQYEELKPSFVEMSNLLNKIAKQLDDSANVLEDTDNQIASQIRG
;
A
#
# COMPACT_ATOMS: atom_id res chain seq x y z
N MET A 1 5.79 -5.35 30.90
CA MET A 1 6.17 -4.89 29.56
C MET A 1 6.63 -6.10 28.77
N SER A 2 5.77 -6.71 27.97
CA SER A 2 6.12 -7.91 27.19
C SER A 2 5.34 -7.88 25.88
N GLY A 3 5.69 -6.93 25.02
CA GLY A 3 5.45 -7.05 23.60
C GLY A 3 6.77 -7.41 22.94
N ILE A 4 7.33 -8.59 23.24
CA ILE A 4 8.43 -9.13 22.43
C ILE A 4 7.80 -9.31 21.04
N ILE A 5 8.10 -8.38 20.14
CA ILE A 5 7.82 -8.53 18.72
C ILE A 5 8.57 -9.81 18.34
N ARG A 6 7.85 -10.92 18.14
CA ARG A 6 8.44 -12.20 17.71
C ARG A 6 8.93 -12.17 16.26
N VAL A 7 8.85 -11.00 15.62
CA VAL A 7 9.12 -10.76 14.22
C VAL A 7 10.50 -10.11 14.11
N THR A 8 11.37 -10.69 13.31
CA THR A 8 12.70 -10.18 13.01
C THR A 8 12.63 -8.94 12.09
N PRO A 9 13.68 -8.09 12.03
CA PRO A 9 13.73 -6.99 11.06
C PRO A 9 13.54 -7.46 9.62
N ALA A 10 14.06 -8.64 9.30
CA ALA A 10 13.94 -9.25 7.98
C ALA A 10 12.47 -9.59 7.63
N GLU A 11 11.73 -10.18 8.56
CA GLU A 11 10.31 -10.50 8.35
C GLU A 11 9.45 -9.23 8.23
N LEU A 12 9.77 -8.16 8.99
CA LEU A 12 9.09 -6.87 8.86
C LEU A 12 9.32 -6.25 7.47
N ARG A 13 10.56 -6.28 6.95
CA ARG A 13 10.89 -5.81 5.59
C ARG A 13 10.22 -6.66 4.52
N GLU A 14 10.12 -7.97 4.71
CA GLU A 14 9.39 -8.84 3.79
C GLU A 14 7.91 -8.45 3.74
N MET A 15 7.28 -8.21 4.90
CA MET A 15 5.90 -7.73 4.94
C MET A 15 5.75 -6.35 4.30
N ALA A 16 6.66 -5.41 4.57
CA ALA A 16 6.66 -4.10 3.93
C ALA A 16 6.70 -4.21 2.40
N ALA A 17 7.57 -5.08 1.86
CA ALA A 17 7.65 -5.33 0.42
C ALA A 17 6.34 -5.89 -0.15
N ARG A 18 5.64 -6.78 0.57
CA ARG A 18 4.32 -7.28 0.16
C ARG A 18 3.28 -6.16 0.13
N TYR A 19 3.21 -5.32 1.17
CA TYR A 19 2.29 -4.17 1.19
C TYR A 19 2.56 -3.18 0.05
N ASN A 20 3.84 -2.91 -0.27
CA ASN A 20 4.21 -2.09 -1.43
C ASN A 20 3.78 -2.73 -2.76
N ASN A 21 3.92 -4.05 -2.90
CA ASN A 21 3.47 -4.76 -4.10
C ASN A 21 1.95 -4.67 -4.28
N GLU A 22 1.18 -4.95 -3.23
CA GLU A 22 -0.28 -4.84 -3.24
C GLU A 22 -0.75 -3.41 -3.55
N SER A 23 -0.05 -2.40 -3.00
CA SER A 23 -0.30 -1.00 -3.35
C SER A 23 -0.14 -0.72 -4.85
N GLY A 24 0.93 -1.24 -5.46
CA GLY A 24 1.14 -1.16 -6.91
C GLY A 24 0.02 -1.84 -7.70
N GLN A 25 -0.41 -3.03 -7.28
CA GLN A 25 -1.53 -3.74 -7.91
C GLN A 25 -2.85 -2.94 -7.86
N VAL A 26 -3.11 -2.24 -6.75
CA VAL A 26 -4.27 -1.34 -6.63
C VAL A 26 -4.16 -0.15 -7.59
N GLN A 27 -2.98 0.46 -7.72
CA GLN A 27 -2.77 1.54 -8.69
C GLN A 27 -2.96 1.07 -10.14
N ASP A 28 -2.42 -0.11 -10.47
CA ASP A 28 -2.60 -0.73 -11.77
C ASP A 28 -4.08 -1.04 -12.06
N LEU A 29 -4.82 -1.49 -11.04
CA LEU A 29 -6.27 -1.70 -11.15
C LEU A 29 -6.99 -0.40 -11.45
N VAL A 30 -6.68 0.70 -10.76
CA VAL A 30 -7.26 2.02 -11.05
C VAL A 30 -6.95 2.44 -12.49
N GLY A 31 -5.72 2.26 -12.97
CA GLY A 31 -5.36 2.58 -14.36
C GLY A 31 -6.13 1.75 -15.40
N ARG A 32 -6.35 0.45 -15.13
CA ARG A 32 -7.20 -0.40 -15.98
C ARG A 32 -8.65 0.06 -16.00
N LEU A 33 -9.20 0.41 -14.83
CA LEU A 33 -10.58 0.90 -14.72
C LEU A 33 -10.75 2.26 -15.42
N ASP A 34 -9.77 3.16 -15.33
CA ASP A 34 -9.76 4.42 -16.09
C ASP A 34 -9.82 4.17 -17.60
N THR A 35 -9.09 3.17 -18.09
CA THR A 35 -9.12 2.79 -19.52
C THR A 35 -10.48 2.24 -19.92
N MET A 36 -11.07 1.35 -19.09
CA MET A 36 -12.39 0.77 -19.35
C MET A 36 -13.49 1.84 -19.34
N ARG A 37 -13.41 2.81 -18.44
CA ARG A 37 -14.32 3.97 -18.37
C ARG A 37 -14.29 4.76 -19.68
N ASN A 38 -13.10 5.06 -20.21
CA ASN A 38 -12.98 5.81 -21.47
C ASN A 38 -13.53 5.02 -22.66
N GLN A 39 -13.25 3.71 -22.73
CA GLN A 39 -13.83 2.83 -23.75
C GLN A 39 -15.36 2.79 -23.67
N LEU A 40 -15.93 2.70 -22.47
CA LEU A 40 -17.38 2.73 -22.26
C LEU A 40 -17.98 4.06 -22.73
N GLN A 41 -17.29 5.18 -22.46
CA GLN A 41 -17.72 6.51 -22.87
C GLN A 41 -17.77 6.64 -24.40
N ASP A 42 -16.78 6.09 -25.11
CA ASP A 42 -16.71 6.12 -26.58
C ASP A 42 -17.74 5.19 -27.23
N MET A 43 -18.01 4.03 -26.62
CA MET A 43 -18.96 3.03 -27.15
C MET A 43 -20.43 3.39 -26.87
N TRP A 44 -20.69 4.08 -25.76
CA TRP A 44 -22.04 4.35 -25.27
C TRP A 44 -22.29 5.85 -25.20
N GLU A 45 -22.67 6.44 -26.34
CA GLU A 45 -23.16 7.81 -26.40
C GLU A 45 -24.56 7.91 -25.76
N GLY A 46 -24.72 8.72 -24.71
CA GLY A 46 -26.02 8.98 -24.07
C GLY A 46 -25.95 9.35 -22.59
N SER A 47 -27.09 9.74 -22.01
CA SER A 47 -27.19 10.13 -20.60
C SER A 47 -27.00 8.96 -19.63
N SER A 48 -27.20 7.72 -20.08
CA SER A 48 -27.02 6.51 -19.24
C SER A 48 -25.55 6.21 -18.94
N SER A 49 -24.62 6.48 -19.86
CA SER A 49 -23.18 6.29 -19.64
C SER A 49 -22.61 7.33 -18.67
N GLN A 50 -23.16 8.55 -18.65
CA GLN A 50 -22.77 9.60 -17.71
C GLN A 50 -23.00 9.19 -16.24
N ALA A 51 -24.11 8.49 -15.94
CA ALA A 51 -24.39 8.02 -14.58
C ALA A 51 -23.41 6.95 -14.11
N PHE A 52 -22.94 6.09 -15.02
CA PHE A 52 -21.91 5.08 -14.71
C PHE A 52 -20.54 5.74 -14.49
N ILE A 53 -20.18 6.69 -15.35
CA ILE A 53 -18.94 7.47 -15.21
C ILE A 53 -18.94 8.24 -13.88
N ALA A 54 -20.05 8.88 -13.51
CA ALA A 54 -20.16 9.62 -12.26
C ALA A 54 -19.94 8.72 -11.03
N GLN A 55 -20.54 7.53 -11.00
CA GLN A 55 -20.32 6.55 -9.94
C GLN A 55 -18.85 6.10 -9.87
N TYR A 56 -18.20 5.89 -11.02
CA TYR A 56 -16.79 5.52 -11.04
C TYR A 56 -15.90 6.63 -10.48
N GLU A 57 -16.11 7.88 -10.88
CA GLU A 57 -15.36 9.03 -10.37
C GLU A 57 -15.55 9.24 -8.86
N GLU A 58 -16.74 8.93 -8.32
CA GLU A 58 -17.02 8.99 -6.89
C GLU A 58 -16.27 7.90 -6.10
N LEU A 59 -16.14 6.70 -6.67
CA LEU A 59 -15.48 5.56 -6.01
C LEU A 59 -13.95 5.55 -6.17
N LYS A 60 -13.43 6.09 -7.29
CA LYS A 60 -12.01 6.12 -7.61
C LYS A 60 -11.12 6.65 -6.46
N PRO A 61 -11.46 7.75 -5.77
CA PRO A 61 -10.69 8.23 -4.61
C PRO A 61 -10.48 7.17 -3.54
N SER A 62 -11.46 6.32 -3.25
CA SER A 62 -11.35 5.26 -2.24
C SER A 62 -10.27 4.23 -2.58
N PHE A 63 -10.11 3.88 -3.86
CA PHE A 63 -9.04 2.98 -4.30
C PHE A 63 -7.66 3.63 -4.21
N VAL A 64 -7.57 4.92 -4.52
CA VAL A 64 -6.33 5.70 -4.37
C VAL A 64 -5.96 5.81 -2.89
N GLU A 65 -6.92 6.08 -2.01
CA GLU A 65 -6.73 6.08 -0.57
C GLU A 65 -6.28 4.72 -0.03
N MET A 66 -6.84 3.62 -0.56
CA MET A 66 -6.42 2.26 -0.23
C MET A 66 -4.95 2.02 -0.61
N SER A 67 -4.52 2.38 -1.82
CA SER A 67 -3.10 2.29 -2.21
C SER A 67 -2.22 3.14 -1.29
N ASN A 68 -2.63 4.37 -0.98
CA ASN A 68 -1.89 5.23 -0.05
C ASN A 68 -1.79 4.64 1.36
N LEU A 69 -2.84 3.97 1.84
CA LEU A 69 -2.83 3.27 3.12
C LEU A 69 -1.84 2.10 3.11
N LEU A 70 -1.84 1.28 2.06
CA LEU A 70 -0.90 0.17 1.91
C LEU A 70 0.56 0.66 1.90
N ASN A 71 0.86 1.74 1.17
CA ASN A 71 2.19 2.38 1.18
C ASN A 71 2.58 2.90 2.58
N LYS A 72 1.63 3.50 3.31
CA LYS A 72 1.87 3.98 4.68
C LYS A 72 2.19 2.83 5.63
N ILE A 73 1.47 1.71 5.52
CA ILE A 73 1.74 0.51 6.32
C ILE A 73 3.12 -0.05 5.98
N ALA A 74 3.47 -0.17 4.69
CA ALA A 74 4.78 -0.61 4.27
C ALA A 74 5.90 0.25 4.89
N LYS A 75 5.77 1.58 4.82
CA LYS A 75 6.72 2.50 5.43
C LYS A 75 6.85 2.31 6.95
N GLN A 76 5.73 2.14 7.65
CA GLN A 76 5.75 1.91 9.10
C GLN A 76 6.44 0.60 9.48
N LEU A 77 6.29 -0.45 8.66
CA LEU A 77 6.96 -1.73 8.85
C LEU A 77 8.47 -1.61 8.62
N ASP A 78 8.89 -0.91 7.56
CA ASP A 78 10.32 -0.64 7.30
C ASP A 78 10.96 0.21 8.41
N ASP A 79 10.28 1.27 8.84
CA ASP A 79 10.75 2.13 9.93
C ASP A 79 10.90 1.31 11.23
N SER A 80 9.94 0.43 11.52
CA SER A 80 10.00 -0.47 12.69
C SER A 80 11.15 -1.48 12.59
N ALA A 81 11.41 -2.02 11.39
CA ALA A 81 12.53 -2.93 11.15
C ALA A 81 13.88 -2.25 11.43
N ASN A 82 14.04 -1.01 10.96
CA ASN A 82 15.27 -0.24 11.19
C ASN A 82 15.49 0.03 12.69
N VAL A 83 14.44 0.45 13.42
CA VAL A 83 14.53 0.69 14.87
C VAL A 83 14.93 -0.59 15.61
N LEU A 84 14.38 -1.76 15.22
CA LEU A 84 14.70 -3.02 15.88
C LEU A 84 16.13 -3.46 15.61
N GLU A 85 16.61 -3.35 14.36
CA GLU A 85 17.99 -3.66 13.99
C GLU A 85 19.01 -2.73 14.67
N ASP A 86 18.72 -1.43 14.74
CA ASP A 86 19.57 -0.46 15.43
C ASP A 86 19.67 -0.76 16.93
N THR A 87 18.54 -1.13 17.56
CA THR A 87 18.50 -1.50 18.98
C THR A 87 19.34 -2.76 19.24
N ASP A 88 19.20 -3.79 18.40
CA ASP A 88 19.98 -5.03 18.51
C ASP A 88 21.49 -4.77 18.35
N ASN A 89 21.87 -3.95 17.38
CA ASN A 89 23.27 -3.56 17.15
C ASN A 89 23.85 -2.79 18.35
N GLN A 90 23.08 -1.88 18.95
CA GLN A 90 23.48 -1.14 20.15
C GLN A 90 23.72 -2.09 21.33
N ILE A 91 22.79 -3.01 21.61
CA ILE A 91 22.94 -4.00 22.69
C ILE A 91 24.17 -4.88 22.44
N ALA A 92 24.37 -5.36 21.22
CA ALA A 92 25.52 -6.18 20.85
C ALA A 92 26.86 -5.44 20.98
N SER A 93 26.88 -4.11 20.83
CA SER A 93 28.08 -3.29 21.04
C SER A 93 28.42 -3.12 22.53
N GLN A 94 27.41 -2.99 23.39
CA GLN A 94 27.58 -2.83 24.84
C GLN A 94 28.04 -4.11 25.54
N ILE A 95 27.64 -5.29 25.04
CA ILE A 95 28.07 -6.58 25.60
C ILE A 95 29.53 -6.90 25.23
N ARG A 96 30.02 -6.35 24.11
CA ARG A 96 31.39 -6.59 23.61
C ARG A 96 32.43 -5.60 24.13
N GLY A 97 32.02 -4.51 24.78
CA GLY A 97 32.89 -3.53 25.45
C GLY A 97 32.99 -3.78 26.94
#